data_AF-A0A6I2ZZY1-F1
#
_entry.id   AF-A0A6I2ZZY1-F1
#
_cell.length_a   1.000
_cell.length_b   1.000
_cell.length_c   1.000
_cell.angle_alpha   90.00
_cell.angle_beta   90.00
_cell.angle_gamma   90.00
#
_symmetry.space_group_name_H-M   'P 1'
#
loop_
_entity.id
_entity.type
_entity.pdbx_description
1 polymer ?
#
loop_
_entity_poly.entity_id
_entity_poly.type
_entity_poly.pdbx_seq_one_letter_code
_entity_poly.pdbx_strand_id
1 'polypeptide(L)' 'MPFDEPLEKLFGAPTAKALAKGIGVLTVGDLLAHYPRRYAERGELTDFASLALDEQVTVMARVERVNQRRMQNRKGS' A
#
# COMPACT_ATOMS: atom_id res chain seq x y z
N MET A 1 -15.94 3.62 25.82
CA MET A 1 -14.62 3.08 25.45
C MET A 1 -13.60 4.17 25.72
N PRO A 2 -12.61 3.98 26.60
CA PRO A 2 -11.57 4.98 26.81
C PRO A 2 -10.66 5.03 25.57
N PHE A 3 -10.51 6.22 24.98
CA PHE A 3 -9.69 6.39 23.77
C PHE A 3 -8.19 6.20 24.04
N ASP A 4 -7.78 6.26 25.31
CA ASP A 4 -6.41 6.03 25.76
C ASP A 4 -6.03 4.54 25.84
N GLU A 5 -6.93 3.64 25.42
CA GLU A 5 -6.67 2.21 25.45
C GLU A 5 -5.58 1.81 24.43
N PRO A 6 -4.55 1.04 24.83
CA PRO A 6 -3.50 0.59 23.93
C PRO A 6 -4.02 -0.34 22.85
N LEU A 7 -3.55 -0.16 21.60
CA LEU A 7 -3.93 -1.02 20.47
C LEU A 7 -3.53 -2.48 20.65
N GLU A 8 -2.53 -2.77 21.49
CA GLU A 8 -2.10 -4.13 21.81
C GLU A 8 -3.22 -4.99 22.39
N LYS A 9 -4.14 -4.39 23.16
CA LYS A 9 -5.25 -5.10 23.79
C LYS A 9 -6.35 -5.49 22.80
N LEU A 10 -6.47 -4.77 21.69
CA LEU A 10 -7.48 -5.02 20.65
C LEU A 10 -6.94 -5.84 19.47
N PHE A 11 -5.72 -5.55 19.01
CA PHE A 11 -5.15 -6.10 17.78
C PHE A 11 -3.98 -7.07 18.03
N GLY A 12 -3.56 -7.24 19.29
CA GLY A 12 -2.38 -8.01 19.67
C GLY A 12 -1.06 -7.28 19.40
N ALA A 13 0.00 -7.73 20.06
CA ALA A 13 1.33 -7.11 19.99
C ALA A 13 1.94 -6.99 18.57
N PRO A 14 1.80 -7.98 17.65
CA PRO A 14 2.43 -7.89 16.33
C PRO A 14 1.85 -6.73 15.50
N THR A 15 0.52 -6.61 15.49
CA THR A 15 -0.21 -5.61 14.71
C THR A 15 -0.01 -4.22 15.29
N ALA A 16 -0.11 -4.09 16.62
CA ALA A 16 0.13 -2.82 17.30
C ALA A 16 1.55 -2.29 17.06
N LYS A 17 2.57 -3.15 17.10
CA LYS A 17 3.96 -2.77 16.81
C LYS A 17 4.15 -2.30 15.36
N ALA A 18 3.47 -2.93 14.40
CA ALA A 18 3.51 -2.52 13.00
C ALA A 18 2.87 -1.13 12.80
N LEU A 19 1.72 -0.87 13.43
CA LEU A 19 1.02 0.41 13.39
C LEU A 19 1.83 1.53 14.04
N ALA A 20 2.41 1.27 15.21
CA ALA A 20 3.30 2.21 15.90
C ALA A 20 4.52 2.57 15.04
N LYS A 21 5.17 1.58 14.42
CA LYS A 21 6.35 1.80 13.58
C LYS A 21 6.03 2.47 12.24
N GLY A 22 4.90 2.11 11.62
CA GLY A 22 4.56 2.56 10.27
C GLY A 22 3.93 3.94 10.23
N ILE A 23 3.01 4.23 11.16
CA ILE A 23 2.19 5.44 11.14
C ILE A 23 2.10 6.15 12.51
N GLY A 24 2.85 5.69 13.52
CA GLY A 24 2.95 6.37 14.82
C GLY A 24 1.73 6.22 15.72
N VAL A 25 0.83 5.26 15.44
CA VAL A 25 -0.44 5.09 16.16
C VAL A 25 -0.26 4.12 17.33
N LEU A 26 -0.59 4.54 18.56
CA LEU A 26 -0.38 3.77 19.80
C LEU A 26 -1.69 3.41 20.52
N THR A 27 -2.66 4.31 20.47
CA THR A 27 -3.95 4.18 21.15
C THR A 27 -5.13 4.08 20.17
N VAL A 28 -6.30 3.72 20.68
CA VAL A 28 -7.55 3.76 19.92
C VAL A 28 -7.86 5.18 19.43
N GLY A 29 -7.62 6.19 20.27
CA GLY A 29 -7.79 7.59 19.91
C GLY A 29 -6.90 8.00 18.73
N ASP A 30 -5.63 7.62 18.77
CA ASP A 30 -4.69 7.87 17.66
C ASP A 30 -5.17 7.23 16.36
N LEU A 31 -5.74 6.01 16.43
CA LEU A 31 -6.18 5.29 15.25
C LEU A 31 -7.40 5.96 14.61
N LEU A 32 -8.34 6.43 15.43
CA LEU A 32 -9.54 7.13 14.97
C LEU A 32 -9.23 8.53 14.44
N ALA A 33 -8.20 9.18 14.99
CA ALA A 33 -7.72 10.48 14.54
C ALA A 33 -6.72 10.37 13.36
N HIS A 34 -6.35 9.16 12.95
CA HIS A 34 -5.45 8.95 11.82
C HIS A 34 -6.21 9.06 10.49
N TYR A 35 -6.30 10.29 9.97
CA TYR A 35 -6.92 10.55 8.68
C TYR A 35 -5.93 10.30 7.53
N PRO A 36 -6.29 9.47 6.53
CA PRO A 36 -5.50 9.34 5.32
C PRO A 36 -5.29 10.69 4.62
N ARG A 37 -4.05 11.02 4.27
CA ARG A 37 -3.72 12.26 3.52
C ARG A 37 -4.43 12.33 2.16
N ARG A 38 -4.69 11.17 1.55
CA ARG A 38 -5.51 11.01 0.36
C ARG A 38 -6.29 9.72 0.52
N TYR A 39 -7.62 9.81 0.51
CA TYR A 39 -8.44 8.63 0.27
C TYR A 39 -8.22 8.25 -1.20
N ALA A 40 -7.54 7.13 -1.44
CA ALA A 40 -7.49 6.59 -2.79
C ALA A 40 -8.88 6.04 -3.11
N GLU A 41 -9.60 6.70 -4.02
CA GLU A 41 -10.77 6.10 -4.67
C GLU A 41 -10.27 4.89 -5.45
N ARG A 42 -10.40 3.72 -4.82
CA ARG A 42 -10.17 2.43 -5.47
C ARG A 42 -11.32 2.22 -6.45
N GLY A 43 -11.15 2.58 -7.72
CA GLY A 43 -12.27 2.43 -8.64
C GLY A 43 -12.04 2.74 -10.11
N GLU A 44 -11.17 3.69 -10.48
CA GLU A 44 -11.01 4.00 -11.91
C GLU A 44 -9.65 3.53 -12.42
N LEU A 45 -9.70 2.55 -13.33
CA LEU A 45 -8.58 2.18 -14.18
C LEU A 45 -8.01 3.47 -14.76
N THR A 46 -6.73 3.74 -14.54
CA THR A 46 -6.08 4.90 -15.15
C THR A 46 -6.24 4.77 -16.65
N ASP A 47 -6.99 5.68 -17.28
CA ASP A 47 -7.07 5.73 -18.73
C ASP A 47 -5.69 6.13 -19.24
N PHE A 48 -4.99 5.17 -19.85
CA PHE A 48 -3.66 5.40 -20.41
C PHE A 48 -3.67 6.47 -21.51
N ALA A 49 -4.83 6.75 -22.13
CA ALA A 49 -4.96 7.76 -23.17
C ALA A 49 -4.92 9.21 -22.66
N SER A 50 -5.12 9.44 -21.35
CA SER A 50 -5.10 10.79 -20.77
C SER A 50 -3.77 11.17 -20.11
N LEU A 51 -2.74 10.33 -20.22
CA LEU A 51 -1.43 10.61 -19.62
C LEU A 51 -0.63 11.58 -20.51
N ALA A 52 -0.12 12.66 -19.91
CA ALA A 52 0.75 13.61 -20.59
C ALA A 52 2.14 12.99 -20.82
N LEU A 53 2.75 13.28 -21.98
CA LEU A 53 4.15 12.96 -22.21
C LEU A 53 5.02 13.70 -21.19
N ASP A 54 6.10 13.05 -20.74
CA ASP A 54 7.10 13.59 -19.80
C ASP A 54 6.63 13.83 -18.35
N GLU A 55 5.52 13.21 -17.94
CA GLU A 55 5.06 13.20 -16.54
C GLU A 55 5.36 11.86 -15.83
N GLN A 56 5.94 11.93 -14.63
CA GLN A 56 6.18 10.73 -13.82
C GLN A 56 4.92 10.37 -13.02
N VAL A 57 4.17 9.38 -13.50
CA VAL A 57 2.93 8.90 -12.87
C VAL A 57 3.06 7.48 -12.31
N THR A 58 2.25 7.15 -11.29
CA THR A 58 2.09 5.77 -10.78
C THR A 58 0.76 5.21 -11.27
N VAL A 59 0.80 4.13 -12.05
CA VAL A 59 -0.38 3.48 -12.63
C VAL A 59 -0.76 2.20 -11.91
N MET A 60 -2.06 1.93 -11.78
CA MET A 60 -2.60 0.66 -11.29
C MET A 60 -3.21 -0.10 -12.47
N ALA A 61 -2.66 -1.27 -12.80
CA ALA A 61 -3.12 -2.08 -13.93
C ALA A 61 -3.30 -3.55 -13.53
N ARG A 62 -4.18 -4.26 -14.25
CA ARG A 62 -4.32 -5.72 -14.14
C ARG A 62 -3.26 -6.38 -15.02
N VAL A 63 -2.48 -7.28 -14.45
CA VAL A 63 -1.53 -8.11 -15.22
C VAL A 63 -2.31 -9.22 -15.92
N GLU A 64 -2.41 -9.18 -17.24
CA GLU A 64 -3.07 -10.25 -18.02
C GLU A 64 -2.15 -11.42 -18.34
N ARG A 65 -0.87 -11.14 -18.61
CA ARG A 65 0.10 -12.17 -19.01
C ARG A 65 1.52 -11.81 -18.61
N VAL A 66 2.27 -12.81 -18.19
CA VAL A 66 3.72 -12.71 -17.96
C VAL A 66 4.41 -13.70 -18.88
N ASN A 67 5.35 -13.21 -19.71
CA ASN A 67 6.15 -14.04 -20.61
C ASN A 67 7.63 -13.91 -20.24
N GLN A 68 8.27 -15.03 -19.92
CA GLN A 68 9.71 -15.10 -19.65
C GLN A 68 10.41 -15.80 -20.81
N ARG A 69 11.31 -15.10 -21.51
CA ARG A 69 12.14 -15.69 -22.56
C ARG A 69 13.44 -16.22 -21.96
N ARG A 70 13.54 -17.54 -21.76
CA ARG A 70 14.81 -18.18 -21.39
C ARG A 70 15.73 -18.29 -22.60
N MET A 71 17.01 -17.95 -22.43
CA MET A 71 18.03 -18.20 -23.45
C MET A 71 18.17 -19.71 -23.65
N GLN A 72 17.89 -20.21 -24.86
CA GLN A 72 17.92 -21.64 -25.14
C GLN A 72 19.33 -22.18 -25.41
N ASN A 73 20.31 -21.32 -25.75
CA ASN A 73 21.60 -21.80 -26.27
C ASN A 73 22.87 -21.28 -25.58
N ARG A 74 22.78 -20.63 -24.41
CA ARG A 74 23.97 -20.31 -23.59
C ARG A 74 23.61 -20.28 -22.11
N LYS A 75 24.31 -21.09 -21.30
CA LYS A 75 24.41 -20.85 -19.85
C LYS A 75 25.24 -19.58 -19.67
N GLY A 76 24.63 -18.51 -19.17
CA GLY A 76 25.39 -17.35 -18.70
C GLY A 76 26.27 -17.78 -17.52
N SER A 77 27.54 -17.39 -17.54
CA SER A 77 28.44 -17.49 -16.38
C SER A 77 27.99 -16.55 -15.27
#